data_AF-A0A5C9ENR0-F1
#
_entry.id   AF-A0A5C9ENR0-F1
#
_cell.length_a   1.000
_cell.length_b   1.000
_cell.length_c   1.000
_cell.angle_alpha   90.00
_cell.angle_beta   90.00
_cell.angle_gamma   90.00
#
_symmetry.space_group_name_H-M   'P 1'
#
loop_
_entity.id
_entity.type
_entity.pdbx_description
1 polymer ?
#
loop_
_entity_poly.entity_id
_entity_poly.type
_entity_poly.pdbx_seq_one_letter_code
_entity_poly.pdbx_strand_id
1 'polypeptide(L)'
;MGGKEIDELLWREKLRQKIFGIKEKYHPRLVANLSKEAHDRYLIRYSICKQILPMVDDTKVSIKDISQFIEGKLRERQEKLRFIENTADFDLIKMAIEEWKGFADILGLY
;
A
#
# COMPACT_ATOMS: atom_id res chain seq x y z
N MET A 1 10.86 30.39 -0.55
CA MET A 1 11.24 28.96 -0.61
C MET A 1 10.18 28.12 0.11
N GLY A 2 8.90 28.16 -0.31
CA GLY A 2 7.79 27.55 0.45
C GLY A 2 6.99 26.43 -0.24
N GLY A 3 7.23 26.15 -1.52
CA GLY A 3 6.44 25.15 -2.27
C GLY A 3 6.82 23.71 -1.95
N LYS A 4 8.11 23.39 -1.86
CA LYS A 4 8.61 22.01 -1.67
C LYS A 4 8.24 21.41 -0.31
N GLU A 5 8.20 22.24 0.74
CA GLU A 5 7.92 21.81 2.10
C GLU A 5 6.41 21.52 2.31
N ILE A 6 5.54 22.29 1.64
CA ILE A 6 4.09 22.06 1.62
C ILE A 6 3.77 20.77 0.86
N ASP A 7 4.40 20.56 -0.30
CA ASP A 7 4.25 19.33 -1.07
C ASP A 7 4.76 18.11 -0.27
N GLU A 8 5.86 18.26 0.49
CA GLU A 8 6.41 17.21 1.33
C GLU A 8 5.51 16.82 2.52
N LEU A 9 4.85 17.78 3.16
CA LEU A 9 3.92 17.50 4.25
C LEU A 9 2.62 16.87 3.74
N LEU A 10 2.17 17.27 2.55
CA LEU A 10 0.90 16.83 1.98
C LEU A 10 0.88 15.34 1.61
N TRP A 11 1.96 14.81 1.01
CA TRP A 11 2.00 13.38 0.65
C TRP A 11 2.04 12.48 1.88
N ARG A 12 2.77 12.87 2.94
CA ARG A 12 2.83 12.12 4.21
C ARG A 12 1.45 12.02 4.83
N GLU A 13 0.75 13.15 4.91
CA GLU A 13 -0.58 13.20 5.51
C GLU A 13 -1.59 12.37 4.71
N LYS A 14 -1.58 12.45 3.38
CA LYS A 14 -2.44 11.60 2.53
C LYS A 14 -2.17 10.10 2.72
N LEU A 15 -0.91 9.70 2.82
CA LEU A 15 -0.54 8.30 3.09
C LEU A 15 -1.01 7.87 4.49
N ARG A 16 -0.79 8.70 5.52
CA ARG A 16 -1.29 8.44 6.87
C ARG A 16 -2.80 8.28 6.89
N GLN A 17 -3.54 9.19 6.28
CA GLN A 17 -5.01 9.12 6.20
C GLN A 17 -5.48 7.82 5.55
N LYS A 18 -4.84 7.38 4.47
CA LYS A 18 -5.16 6.07 3.87
C LYS A 18 -4.86 4.91 4.83
N ILE A 19 -3.70 4.92 5.49
CA ILE A 19 -3.31 3.86 6.44
C ILE A 19 -4.28 3.79 7.63
N PHE A 20 -4.61 4.93 8.24
CA PHE A 20 -5.52 4.99 9.37
C PHE A 20 -6.96 4.65 8.95
N GLY A 21 -7.43 5.15 7.80
CA GLY A 21 -8.74 4.78 7.26
C GLY A 21 -8.89 3.29 6.95
N ILE A 22 -7.80 2.60 6.60
CA ILE A 22 -7.78 1.13 6.53
C ILE A 22 -7.92 0.55 7.94
N LYS A 23 -7.10 0.96 8.91
CA LYS A 23 -7.18 0.42 10.29
C LYS A 23 -8.57 0.59 10.92
N GLU A 24 -9.24 1.72 10.69
CA GLU A 24 -10.58 2.01 11.26
C GLU A 24 -11.68 1.15 10.63
N LYS A 25 -11.64 0.94 9.30
CA LYS A 25 -12.65 0.13 8.59
C LYS A 25 -12.67 -1.34 9.02
N TYR A 26 -11.60 -1.84 9.63
CA TYR A 26 -11.42 -3.27 9.90
C TYR A 26 -11.32 -3.56 11.40
N HIS A 27 -12.19 -2.94 12.21
CA HIS A 27 -12.42 -3.35 13.58
C HIS A 27 -12.62 -4.90 13.65
N PRO A 28 -12.02 -5.63 14.61
CA PRO A 28 -12.01 -7.11 14.61
C PRO A 28 -13.40 -7.76 14.44
N ARG A 29 -14.44 -7.10 14.94
CA ARG A 29 -15.85 -7.53 14.81
C ARG A 29 -16.42 -7.45 13.38
N LEU A 30 -15.87 -6.58 12.52
CA LEU A 30 -16.25 -6.43 11.11
C LEU A 30 -15.52 -7.43 10.21
N VAL A 31 -14.31 -7.84 10.60
CA VAL A 31 -13.47 -8.78 9.85
C VAL A 31 -14.04 -10.20 9.88
N ALA A 32 -14.71 -10.58 10.98
CA ALA A 32 -15.26 -11.92 11.19
C ALA A 32 -16.37 -12.32 10.19
N ASN A 33 -17.01 -11.36 9.52
CA ASN A 33 -18.11 -11.60 8.57
C ASN A 33 -17.72 -11.27 7.12
N LEU A 34 -16.43 -11.09 6.82
CA LEU A 34 -15.98 -10.79 5.47
C LEU A 34 -16.04 -12.03 4.57
N SER A 35 -16.33 -11.80 3.28
CA SER A 35 -16.05 -12.81 2.26
C SER A 35 -14.55 -13.13 2.24
N LYS A 36 -14.18 -14.32 1.75
CA LYS A 36 -12.78 -14.72 1.61
C LYS A 36 -11.95 -13.66 0.88
N GLU A 37 -12.45 -13.15 -0.25
CA GLU A 37 -11.78 -12.11 -1.03
C GLU A 37 -11.59 -10.81 -0.22
N ALA A 38 -12.60 -10.37 0.52
CA ALA A 38 -12.51 -9.16 1.33
C ALA A 38 -11.53 -9.32 2.51
N HIS A 39 -11.47 -10.52 3.08
CA HIS A 39 -10.49 -10.88 4.10
C HIS A 39 -9.06 -10.91 3.53
N ASP A 40 -8.85 -11.52 2.36
CA ASP A 40 -7.56 -11.57 1.69
C ASP A 40 -7.08 -10.15 1.33
N ARG A 41 -7.98 -9.31 0.81
CA ARG A 41 -7.70 -7.90 0.52
C ARG A 41 -7.33 -7.12 1.79
N TYR A 42 -8.00 -7.41 2.90
CA TYR A 42 -7.65 -6.84 4.20
C TYR A 42 -6.23 -7.23 4.63
N LEU A 43 -5.88 -8.51 4.58
CA LEU A 43 -4.54 -8.98 4.95
C LEU A 43 -3.44 -8.32 4.10
N ILE A 44 -3.70 -8.18 2.80
CA ILE A 44 -2.81 -7.47 1.87
C ILE A 44 -2.66 -6.01 2.29
N ARG A 45 -3.76 -5.28 2.45
CA ARG A 45 -3.74 -3.86 2.87
C ARG A 45 -3.00 -3.68 4.19
N TYR A 46 -3.29 -4.52 5.17
CA TYR A 46 -2.64 -4.49 6.47
C TYR A 46 -1.13 -4.72 6.38
N SER A 47 -0.71 -5.69 5.56
CA SER A 47 0.69 -5.98 5.28
C SER A 47 1.41 -4.79 4.62
N ILE A 48 0.75 -4.10 3.68
CA ILE A 48 1.28 -2.88 3.05
C ILE A 48 1.40 -1.75 4.08
N CYS A 49 0.35 -1.50 4.85
CA CYS A 49 0.35 -0.46 5.88
C CYS A 49 1.47 -0.66 6.92
N LYS A 50 1.73 -1.91 7.33
CA LYS A 50 2.84 -2.24 8.23
C LYS A 50 4.22 -1.90 7.66
N GLN A 51 4.38 -1.96 6.35
CA GLN A 51 5.64 -1.64 5.67
C GLN A 51 5.79 -0.14 5.42
N ILE A 52 4.72 0.55 5.01
CA ILE A 52 4.77 1.98 4.65
C ILE A 52 4.75 2.88 5.89
N LEU A 53 3.97 2.55 6.93
CA LEU A 53 3.78 3.45 8.07
C LEU A 53 5.09 3.87 8.76
N PRO A 54 6.05 2.95 9.05
CA PRO A 54 7.33 3.35 9.64
C PRO A 54 8.12 4.32 8.76
N MET A 55 8.05 4.16 7.43
CA MET A 55 8.72 5.04 6.48
C MET A 55 8.07 6.43 6.44
N VAL A 56 6.74 6.50 6.52
CA VAL A 56 6.00 7.76 6.55
C VAL A 56 6.21 8.52 7.85
N ASP A 57 6.37 7.81 8.97
CA ASP A 57 6.62 8.40 10.28
C ASP A 57 8.06 8.84 10.51
N ASP A 58 9.02 8.32 9.73
CA ASP A 58 10.41 8.77 9.76
C ASP A 58 10.59 10.07 8.95
N THR A 59 10.88 11.17 9.65
CA THR A 59 11.07 12.50 9.04
C THR A 59 12.27 12.59 8.12
N LYS A 60 13.20 11.63 8.16
CA LYS A 60 14.38 11.57 7.28
C LYS A 60 14.10 10.91 5.94
N VAL A 61 13.01 10.13 5.84
CA VAL A 61 12.63 9.43 4.61
C VAL A 61 11.98 10.42 3.65
N SER A 62 12.53 10.58 2.46
CA SER A 62 11.97 11.47 1.44
C SER A 62 10.82 10.79 0.68
N ILE A 63 10.04 11.58 -0.06
CA ILE A 63 9.04 11.03 -0.99
C ILE A 63 9.68 10.07 -2.00
N LYS A 64 10.90 10.37 -2.45
CA LYS A 64 11.64 9.55 -3.42
C LYS A 64 11.92 8.16 -2.86
N ASP A 65 12.30 8.06 -1.60
CA ASP A 65 12.62 6.78 -0.96
C ASP A 65 11.39 5.87 -0.89
N ILE A 66 10.23 6.43 -0.54
CA ILE A 66 8.97 5.69 -0.50
C ILE A 66 8.49 5.33 -1.90
N SER A 67 8.62 6.24 -2.87
CA SER A 67 8.29 5.95 -4.27
C SER A 67 9.13 4.79 -4.81
N GLN A 68 10.45 4.83 -4.59
CA GLN A 68 11.35 3.74 -5.00
C GLN A 68 11.01 2.41 -4.30
N PHE A 69 10.64 2.46 -3.02
CA PHE A 69 10.21 1.29 -2.28
C PHE A 69 8.91 0.68 -2.86
N ILE A 70 7.90 1.50 -3.13
CA ILE A 70 6.63 1.06 -3.72
C ILE A 70 6.85 0.48 -5.13
N GLU A 71 7.63 1.17 -5.97
CA GLU A 71 7.99 0.69 -7.31
C GLU A 71 8.73 -0.65 -7.26
N GLY A 72 9.68 -0.80 -6.33
CA GLY A 72 10.36 -2.08 -6.10
C GLY A 72 9.38 -3.20 -5.75
N LYS A 73 8.43 -2.92 -4.84
CA LYS A 73 7.40 -3.89 -4.43
C LYS A 73 6.42 -4.24 -5.54
N LEU A 74 6.10 -3.30 -6.43
CA LEU A 74 5.29 -3.54 -7.63
C LEU A 74 6.05 -4.41 -8.63
N ARG A 75 7.32 -4.12 -8.88
CA ARG A 75 8.17 -4.88 -9.80
C ARG A 75 8.34 -6.34 -9.35
N GLU A 76 8.68 -6.55 -8.08
CA GLU A 76 8.80 -7.90 -7.48
C GLU A 76 7.53 -8.74 -7.72
N ARG A 77 6.35 -8.12 -7.61
CA ARG A 77 5.06 -8.82 -7.78
C ARG A 77 4.72 -9.07 -9.24
N GLN A 78 4.99 -8.11 -10.11
CA GLN A 78 4.82 -8.27 -11.55
C GLN A 78 5.72 -9.37 -12.11
N GLU A 79 6.94 -9.49 -11.60
CA GLU A 79 7.84 -10.60 -11.94
C GLU A 79 7.27 -11.94 -11.46
N LYS A 80 6.77 -12.03 -10.22
CA LYS A 80 6.13 -13.25 -9.71
C LYS A 80 4.95 -13.71 -10.57
N LEU A 81 4.13 -12.79 -11.09
CA LEU A 81 3.02 -13.15 -11.98
C LEU A 81 3.46 -13.91 -13.23
N ARG A 82 4.70 -13.73 -13.70
CA ARG A 82 5.21 -14.42 -14.90
C ARG A 82 5.50 -15.90 -14.67
N PHE A 83 5.64 -16.32 -13.42
CA PHE A 83 6.10 -17.66 -13.05
C PHE A 83 5.08 -18.42 -12.20
N ILE A 84 3.88 -17.88 -12.00
CA ILE A 84 2.82 -18.52 -11.21
C ILE A 84 1.91 -19.32 -12.12
N GLU A 85 1.80 -20.60 -11.80
CA GLU A 85 0.89 -21.55 -12.46
C GLU A 85 -0.41 -21.75 -11.65
N ASN A 86 -0.40 -21.43 -10.35
CA ASN A 86 -1.56 -21.57 -9.46
C ASN A 86 -2.49 -20.35 -9.56
N THR A 87 -3.77 -20.60 -9.87
CA THR A 87 -4.78 -19.54 -10.08
C THR A 87 -5.12 -18.75 -8.82
N ALA A 88 -5.15 -19.38 -7.64
CA ALA A 88 -5.44 -18.68 -6.38
C ALA A 88 -4.28 -17.76 -5.97
N ASP A 89 -3.04 -18.23 -6.13
CA ASP A 89 -1.85 -17.39 -5.88
C ASP A 89 -1.77 -16.23 -6.88
N PHE A 90 -2.18 -16.47 -8.12
CA PHE A 90 -2.25 -15.45 -9.16
C PHE A 90 -3.23 -14.32 -8.79
N ASP A 91 -4.42 -14.66 -8.32
CA ASP A 91 -5.43 -13.68 -7.90
C ASP A 91 -4.97 -12.87 -6.67
N LEU A 92 -4.34 -13.53 -5.69
CA LEU A 92 -3.76 -12.85 -4.52
C LEU A 92 -2.66 -11.85 -4.91
N ILE A 93 -1.80 -12.20 -5.88
CA ILE A 93 -0.76 -11.29 -6.33
C ILE A 93 -1.34 -10.13 -7.16
N LYS A 94 -2.34 -10.39 -8.01
CA LYS A 94 -3.05 -9.32 -8.72
C LYS A 94 -3.67 -8.33 -7.74
N MET A 95 -4.38 -8.84 -6.74
CA MET A 95 -4.98 -8.02 -5.69
C MET A 95 -3.90 -7.21 -4.94
N ALA A 96 -2.75 -7.82 -4.64
CA ALA A 96 -1.65 -7.10 -4.02
C ALA A 96 -1.12 -5.97 -4.92
N ILE A 97 -0.99 -6.20 -6.22
CA ILE A 97 -0.56 -5.17 -7.19
C ILE A 97 -1.55 -4.01 -7.22
N GLU A 98 -2.86 -4.28 -7.28
CA GLU A 98 -3.89 -3.23 -7.24
C GLU A 98 -3.78 -2.37 -5.97
N GLU A 99 -3.61 -3.01 -4.81
CA GLU A 99 -3.49 -2.29 -3.55
C GLU A 99 -2.22 -1.44 -3.50
N TRP A 100 -1.08 -1.95 -3.96
CA TRP A 100 0.16 -1.17 -4.08
C TRP A 100 0.03 0.00 -5.05
N LYS A 101 -0.63 -0.18 -6.21
CA LYS A 101 -0.92 0.92 -7.15
C LYS A 101 -1.72 2.02 -6.46
N GLY A 102 -2.75 1.67 -5.70
CA GLY A 102 -3.51 2.66 -4.96
C GLY A 102 -2.69 3.46 -3.93
N PHE A 103 -1.55 2.96 -3.45
CA PHE A 103 -0.60 3.75 -2.66
C PHE A 103 0.32 4.60 -3.54
N ALA A 104 0.71 4.09 -4.71
CA ALA A 104 1.50 4.80 -5.72
C ALA A 104 0.75 6.02 -6.30
N ASP A 105 -0.56 5.91 -6.53
CA ASP A 105 -1.42 6.99 -7.05
C ASP A 105 -1.39 8.23 -6.13
N ILE A 106 -1.31 8.03 -4.80
CA ILE A 106 -1.22 9.13 -3.82
C ILE A 106 0.06 9.94 -4.02
N LEU A 107 1.12 9.27 -4.48
CA LEU A 107 2.43 9.85 -4.74
C LEU A 107 2.56 10.36 -6.18
N GLY A 108 1.52 10.24 -7.01
CA GLY A 108 1.53 10.66 -8.41
C GLY A 108 2.41 9.79 -9.32
N LEU A 109 2.59 8.51 -8.97
CA LEU A 109 3.40 7.57 -9.77
C LEU A 109 2.60 6.86 -10.87
N TYR A 110 1.27 6.89 -10.80
CA TYR A 110 0.32 6.23 -11.69
C TYR A 110 -0.91 7.10 -11.91
#